data_AF-A0A914DCU1-F1
#
_entry.id   AF-A0A914DCU1-F1
#
_cell.length_a   1.000
_cell.length_b   1.000
_cell.length_c   1.000
_cell.angle_alpha   90.00
_cell.angle_beta   90.00
_cell.angle_gamma   90.00
#
_symmetry.space_group_name_H-M   'P 1'
#
loop_
_entity.id
_entity.type
_entity.pdbx_description
1 polymer ?
#
loop_
_entity_poly.entity_id
_entity_poly.type
_entity_poly.pdbx_seq_one_letter_code
_entity_poly.pdbx_strand_id
1 'polypeptide(L)'
;MNSLFWLFGLISLAVATFALAPPYGQLKTVGAHITNSAGTPVQLRGLSLFTSHYIPDYWNATSVNQIKCGWNSNVIRAPLGISSTCCGGWVETRDREYKRMKTVIDAAIDNGIYVIVDWHAFSAQLDLAKGFFANISKTYGS
;
A
#
# COMPACT_ATOMS: atom_id res chain seq x y z
N MET A 1 -37.16 48.78 17.93
CA MET A 1 -35.84 48.53 17.31
C MET A 1 -35.22 47.32 18.00
N ASN A 2 -35.59 46.09 17.62
CA ASN A 2 -34.97 44.89 18.18
C ASN A 2 -34.54 43.98 17.02
N SER A 3 -33.23 43.98 16.79
CA SER A 3 -32.50 43.28 15.74
C SER A 3 -32.46 41.76 16.00
N LEU A 4 -32.97 40.99 15.03
CA LEU A 4 -32.91 39.53 14.99
C LEU A 4 -31.55 39.11 14.39
N PHE A 5 -30.63 38.61 15.22
CA PHE A 5 -29.35 38.06 14.76
C PHE A 5 -29.55 36.61 14.31
N TRP A 6 -29.30 36.33 13.03
CA TRP A 6 -29.22 34.98 12.48
C TRP A 6 -27.80 34.43 12.70
N LEU A 7 -27.63 33.45 13.58
CA LEU A 7 -26.40 32.65 13.65
C LEU A 7 -26.46 31.56 12.57
N PHE A 8 -25.69 31.72 11.49
CA PHE A 8 -25.34 30.61 10.60
C PHE A 8 -24.20 29.81 11.25
N GLY A 9 -24.55 28.69 11.89
CA GLY A 9 -23.57 27.71 12.35
C GLY A 9 -22.98 26.95 11.17
N LEU A 10 -21.71 27.18 10.87
CA LEU A 10 -20.93 26.33 9.96
C LEU A 10 -20.71 24.97 10.63
N ILE A 11 -21.54 23.98 10.27
CA ILE A 11 -21.28 22.58 10.57
C ILE A 11 -20.13 22.14 9.65
N SER A 12 -18.90 22.16 10.19
CA SER A 12 -17.76 21.52 9.57
C SER A 12 -17.98 20.01 9.65
N LEU A 13 -18.59 19.44 8.61
CA LEU A 13 -18.64 17.99 8.42
C LEU A 13 -17.22 17.53 8.11
N ALA A 14 -16.51 17.02 9.12
CA ALA A 14 -15.26 16.30 8.91
C ALA A 14 -15.62 15.05 8.10
N VAL A 15 -15.47 15.13 6.77
CA VAL A 15 -15.49 13.94 5.92
C VAL A 15 -14.23 13.17 6.31
N ALA A 16 -14.39 12.16 7.16
CA ALA A 16 -13.37 11.14 7.31
C ALA A 16 -13.21 10.52 5.92
N THR A 17 -12.11 10.86 5.24
CA THR A 17 -11.68 10.19 4.03
C THR A 17 -11.26 8.80 4.43
N PHE A 18 -12.23 7.90 4.55
CA PHE A 18 -11.94 6.48 4.48
C PHE A 18 -11.34 6.26 3.09
N ALA A 19 -10.14 5.72 3.04
CA ALA A 19 -9.57 5.26 1.78
C ALA A 19 -10.65 4.48 1.03
N LEU A 20 -10.86 4.81 -0.26
CA LEU A 20 -11.82 4.09 -1.08
C LEU A 20 -11.48 2.61 -0.95
N ALA A 21 -12.47 1.81 -0.52
CA ALA A 21 -12.26 0.38 -0.38
C ALA A 21 -11.61 -0.12 -1.69
N PRO A 22 -10.56 -0.94 -1.60
CA PRO A 22 -10.00 -1.60 -2.78
C PRO A 22 -11.15 -2.16 -3.62
N PRO A 23 -11.04 -2.27 -4.94
CA PRO A 23 -12.19 -2.41 -5.84
C PRO A 23 -13.11 -3.61 -5.52
N TYR A 24 -12.63 -4.57 -4.71
CA TYR A 24 -13.37 -5.76 -4.28
C TYR A 24 -13.48 -5.92 -2.74
N GLY A 25 -13.16 -4.91 -1.94
CA GLY A 25 -13.17 -4.98 -0.47
C GLY A 25 -12.13 -5.95 0.11
N GLN A 26 -12.39 -6.50 1.29
CA GLN A 26 -11.50 -7.48 1.91
C GLN A 26 -11.51 -8.79 1.13
N LEU A 27 -10.35 -9.19 0.62
CA LEU A 27 -10.17 -10.43 -0.13
C LEU A 27 -10.12 -11.65 0.80
N LYS A 28 -10.57 -12.80 0.30
CA LYS A 28 -10.45 -14.10 0.98
C LYS A 28 -10.27 -15.23 -0.03
N THR A 29 -9.72 -16.35 0.40
CA THR A 29 -9.58 -17.55 -0.41
C THR A 29 -10.75 -18.50 -0.21
N VAL A 30 -11.39 -18.93 -1.29
CA VAL A 30 -12.44 -19.97 -1.28
C VAL A 30 -12.06 -21.03 -2.31
N GLY A 31 -11.68 -22.21 -1.82
CA GLY A 31 -11.09 -23.26 -2.66
C GLY A 31 -9.84 -22.74 -3.37
N ALA A 32 -9.81 -22.84 -4.71
CA ALA A 32 -8.70 -22.38 -5.54
C ALA A 32 -8.82 -20.91 -6.00
N HIS A 33 -9.79 -20.15 -5.48
CA HIS A 33 -10.08 -18.79 -5.94
C HIS A 33 -9.81 -17.74 -4.88
N ILE A 34 -9.29 -16.58 -5.32
CA ILE A 34 -9.37 -15.33 -4.58
C ILE A 34 -10.78 -14.75 -4.84
N THR A 35 -11.46 -14.36 -3.77
CA THR A 35 -12.82 -13.83 -3.82
C THR A 35 -12.90 -12.51 -3.08
N ASN A 36 -13.91 -11.70 -3.41
CA ASN A 36 -14.29 -10.52 -2.63
C ASN A 36 -14.93 -10.91 -1.29
N SER A 37 -15.32 -9.91 -0.48
CA SER A 37 -15.98 -10.14 0.82
C SER A 37 -17.26 -10.98 0.71
N ALA A 38 -18.02 -10.85 -0.39
CA ALA A 38 -19.24 -11.60 -0.68
C ALA A 38 -18.99 -13.03 -1.22
N GLY A 39 -17.74 -13.43 -1.48
CA GLY A 39 -17.41 -14.76 -2.02
C GLY A 39 -17.47 -14.85 -3.55
N THR A 40 -17.65 -13.74 -4.26
CA THR A 40 -17.54 -13.70 -5.72
C THR A 40 -16.07 -13.79 -6.14
N PRO A 41 -15.68 -14.71 -7.04
CA PRO A 41 -14.32 -14.76 -7.58
C PRO A 41 -13.89 -13.45 -8.22
N VAL A 42 -12.64 -13.05 -7.97
CA VAL A 42 -12.04 -11.84 -8.54
C VAL A 42 -10.65 -12.14 -9.10
N GLN A 43 -10.17 -11.26 -9.97
CA GLN A 43 -8.83 -11.34 -10.53
C GLN A 43 -8.08 -10.03 -10.32
N LEU A 44 -6.89 -10.13 -9.74
CA LEU A 44 -5.97 -9.01 -9.63
C LEU A 44 -5.04 -8.98 -10.85
N ARG A 45 -4.86 -7.80 -11.45
CA ARG A 45 -4.00 -7.54 -12.60
C ARG A 45 -3.23 -6.25 -12.33
N GLY A 46 -1.91 -6.30 -12.52
CA GLY A 46 -1.08 -5.15 -12.22
C GLY A 46 0.40 -5.37 -12.47
N LEU A 47 1.20 -4.44 -11.95
CA LEU A 47 2.64 -4.36 -12.19
C LEU A 47 3.42 -4.53 -10.89
N SER A 48 4.63 -5.08 -11.02
CA SER A 48 5.63 -5.04 -9.96
C SER A 48 6.57 -3.87 -10.22
N LEU A 49 6.91 -3.14 -9.17
CA LEU A 49 8.10 -2.30 -9.22
C LEU A 49 9.35 -3.17 -9.36
N PHE A 50 10.47 -2.57 -9.77
CA PHE A 50 11.78 -3.15 -9.54
C PHE A 50 12.20 -2.90 -8.08
N THR A 51 13.18 -3.65 -7.61
CA THR A 51 13.60 -3.56 -6.22
C THR A 51 14.10 -2.16 -5.86
N SER A 52 13.72 -1.69 -4.68
CA SER A 52 13.92 -0.33 -4.19
C SER A 52 15.37 0.15 -4.16
N HIS A 53 16.29 -0.74 -3.81
CA HIS A 53 17.71 -0.41 -3.72
C HIS A 53 18.40 -0.20 -5.08
N TYR A 54 17.96 -0.88 -6.13
CA TYR A 54 18.52 -0.72 -7.48
C TYR A 54 17.86 0.41 -8.27
N ILE A 55 16.53 0.52 -8.22
CA ILE A 55 15.78 1.54 -8.97
C ILE A 55 14.79 2.26 -8.03
N PRO A 56 15.29 3.16 -7.18
CA PRO A 56 14.47 3.82 -6.16
C PRO A 56 13.49 4.85 -6.73
N ASP A 57 13.76 5.37 -7.93
CA ASP A 57 13.04 6.51 -8.49
C ASP A 57 11.55 6.24 -8.70
N TYR A 58 11.14 4.97 -8.84
CA TYR A 58 9.75 4.56 -8.99
C TYR A 58 9.01 4.29 -7.67
N TRP A 59 9.68 4.38 -6.52
CA TRP A 59 9.08 4.16 -5.19
C TRP A 59 8.44 5.45 -4.66
N ASN A 60 7.48 5.99 -5.42
CA ASN A 60 6.78 7.23 -5.11
C ASN A 60 5.29 7.16 -5.51
N ALA A 61 4.49 8.09 -5.00
CA ALA A 61 3.05 8.12 -5.24
C ALA A 61 2.67 8.37 -6.71
N THR A 62 3.46 9.16 -7.46
CA THR A 62 3.24 9.43 -8.89
C THR A 62 3.31 8.15 -9.71
N SER A 63 4.29 7.28 -9.44
CA SER A 63 4.42 5.98 -10.10
C SER A 63 3.25 5.05 -9.77
N VAL A 64 2.80 5.01 -8.52
CA VAL A 64 1.62 4.23 -8.11
C VAL A 64 0.36 4.72 -8.82
N ASN A 65 0.15 6.03 -8.88
CA ASN A 65 -0.97 6.63 -9.63
C ASN A 65 -0.90 6.27 -11.12
N GLN A 66 0.29 6.31 -11.73
CA GLN A 66 0.43 5.91 -13.13
C GLN A 66 0.10 4.43 -13.36
N ILE A 67 0.50 3.54 -12.45
CA ILE A 67 0.16 2.12 -12.50
C ILE A 67 -1.36 1.92 -12.39
N LYS A 68 -2.03 2.67 -11.51
CA LYS A 68 -3.49 2.65 -11.39
C LYS A 68 -4.16 3.22 -12.64
N CYS A 69 -3.94 4.48 -12.94
CA CYS A 69 -4.70 5.23 -13.93
C CYS A 69 -4.23 4.98 -15.37
N GLY A 70 -2.91 4.95 -15.60
CA GLY A 70 -2.33 4.77 -16.93
C GLY A 70 -2.37 3.32 -17.42
N TRP A 71 -2.23 2.35 -16.52
CA TRP A 71 -2.19 0.92 -16.86
C TRP A 71 -3.45 0.15 -16.44
N ASN A 72 -4.43 0.83 -15.86
CA ASN A 72 -5.68 0.25 -15.35
C ASN A 72 -5.44 -0.93 -14.38
N SER A 73 -4.44 -0.82 -13.53
CA SER A 73 -4.09 -1.87 -12.56
C SER A 73 -5.00 -1.80 -11.33
N ASN A 74 -5.29 -2.96 -10.74
CA ASN A 74 -5.99 -3.05 -9.45
C ASN A 74 -5.08 -3.57 -8.32
N VAL A 75 -3.83 -3.90 -8.63
CA VAL A 75 -2.81 -4.30 -7.66
C VAL A 75 -1.44 -3.75 -8.08
N ILE A 76 -0.59 -3.44 -7.11
CA ILE A 76 0.84 -3.18 -7.31
C ILE A 76 1.66 -4.12 -6.42
N ARG A 77 2.80 -4.62 -6.91
CA ARG A 77 3.77 -5.36 -6.08
C ARG A 77 4.98 -4.49 -5.75
N ALA A 78 5.34 -4.45 -4.48
CA ALA A 78 6.46 -3.69 -3.93
C ALA A 78 7.57 -4.65 -3.41
N PRO A 79 8.55 -5.02 -4.25
CA PRO A 79 9.64 -5.93 -3.87
C PRO A 79 10.74 -5.20 -3.10
N LEU A 80 10.70 -5.29 -1.78
CA LEU A 80 11.69 -4.71 -0.88
C LEU A 80 13.03 -5.45 -0.99
N GLY A 81 14.10 -4.75 -1.39
CA GLY A 81 15.42 -5.36 -1.50
C GLY A 81 16.08 -5.64 -0.14
N ILE A 82 16.51 -6.89 0.10
CA ILE A 82 17.07 -7.36 1.38
C ILE A 82 18.62 -7.46 1.36
N SER A 83 19.26 -6.92 0.33
CA SER A 83 20.72 -7.03 0.13
C SER A 83 21.53 -6.45 1.29
N SER A 84 22.64 -7.13 1.61
CA SER A 84 23.69 -6.70 2.54
C SER A 84 25.08 -6.65 1.87
N THR A 85 25.14 -6.84 0.55
CA THR A 85 26.39 -7.07 -0.19
C THR A 85 26.64 -6.03 -1.27
N CYS A 86 25.59 -5.44 -1.84
CA CYS A 86 25.72 -4.30 -2.75
C CYS A 86 24.45 -3.45 -2.83
N CYS A 87 24.66 -2.19 -3.23
CA CYS A 87 23.64 -1.21 -3.65
C CYS A 87 22.68 -0.72 -2.56
N GLY A 88 22.97 -0.98 -1.28
CA GLY A 88 22.05 -0.68 -0.19
C GLY A 88 20.88 -1.66 -0.17
N GLY A 89 20.14 -1.72 0.93
CA GLY A 89 19.03 -2.65 1.08
C GLY A 89 18.46 -2.57 2.49
N TRP A 90 17.54 -3.46 2.82
CA TRP A 90 16.92 -3.49 4.15
C TRP A 90 17.95 -3.65 5.27
N VAL A 91 19.00 -4.45 5.03
CA VAL A 91 20.05 -4.72 6.03
C VAL A 91 20.90 -3.48 6.30
N GLU A 92 21.32 -2.76 5.26
CA GLU A 92 22.19 -1.59 5.39
C GLU A 92 21.43 -0.29 5.71
N THR A 93 20.20 -0.16 5.21
CA THR A 93 19.45 1.11 5.18
C THR A 93 17.98 0.94 5.54
N ARG A 94 17.71 0.26 6.66
CA ARG A 94 16.37 -0.13 7.12
C ARG A 94 15.34 1.00 7.08
N ASP A 95 15.64 2.16 7.66
CA ASP A 95 14.68 3.26 7.78
C ASP A 95 14.31 3.85 6.41
N ARG A 96 15.30 3.93 5.51
CA ARG A 96 15.09 4.40 4.13
C ARG A 96 14.18 3.44 3.37
N GLU A 97 14.46 2.15 3.44
CA GLU A 97 13.67 1.12 2.76
C GLU A 97 12.27 0.99 3.35
N TYR A 98 12.13 1.14 4.67
CA TYR A 98 10.83 1.18 5.32
C TYR A 98 10.01 2.40 4.89
N LYS A 99 10.63 3.59 4.80
CA LYS A 99 9.95 4.80 4.31
C LYS A 99 9.47 4.65 2.88
N ARG A 100 10.26 4.02 2.01
CA ARG A 100 9.87 3.70 0.62
C ARG A 100 8.67 2.75 0.59
N MET A 101 8.71 1.68 1.39
CA MET A 101 7.59 0.74 1.53
C MET A 101 6.31 1.45 1.97
N LYS A 102 6.38 2.26 3.03
CA LYS A 102 5.24 3.07 3.48
C LYS A 102 4.70 3.97 2.36
N THR A 103 5.59 4.66 1.63
CA THR A 103 5.19 5.53 0.53
C THR A 103 4.36 4.79 -0.53
N VAL A 104 4.75 3.56 -0.89
CA VAL A 104 4.02 2.75 -1.88
C VAL A 104 2.71 2.22 -1.30
N ILE A 105 2.69 1.78 -0.05
CA ILE A 105 1.47 1.30 0.62
C ILE A 105 0.45 2.42 0.76
N ASP A 106 0.87 3.57 1.32
CA ASP A 106 0.01 4.74 1.53
C ASP A 106 -0.56 5.22 0.18
N ALA A 107 0.27 5.31 -0.86
CA ALA A 107 -0.20 5.68 -2.19
C ALA A 107 -1.16 4.64 -2.80
N ALA A 108 -0.97 3.34 -2.56
CA ALA A 108 -1.88 2.31 -3.04
C ALA A 108 -3.25 2.40 -2.35
N ILE A 109 -3.25 2.68 -1.05
CA ILE A 109 -4.45 2.95 -0.23
C ILE A 109 -5.18 4.19 -0.77
N ASP A 110 -4.47 5.30 -0.97
CA ASP A 110 -5.04 6.55 -1.49
C ASP A 110 -5.64 6.39 -2.90
N ASN A 111 -5.03 5.54 -3.73
CA ASN A 111 -5.52 5.22 -5.08
C ASN A 111 -6.59 4.12 -5.11
N GLY A 112 -6.97 3.55 -3.96
CA GLY A 112 -7.95 2.48 -3.85
C GLY A 112 -7.57 1.24 -4.66
N ILE A 113 -6.31 0.79 -4.56
CA ILE A 113 -5.83 -0.47 -5.15
C ILE A 113 -5.16 -1.36 -4.12
N TYR A 114 -5.01 -2.65 -4.43
CA TYR A 114 -4.27 -3.57 -3.57
C TYR A 114 -2.76 -3.37 -3.69
N VAL A 115 -2.03 -3.72 -2.64
CA VAL A 115 -0.56 -3.77 -2.64
C VAL A 115 -0.06 -5.11 -2.12
N ILE A 116 0.89 -5.71 -2.83
CA ILE A 116 1.64 -6.88 -2.37
C ILE A 116 2.95 -6.38 -1.76
N VAL A 117 3.06 -6.50 -0.45
CA VAL A 117 4.30 -6.24 0.29
C VAL A 117 5.21 -7.46 0.18
N ASP A 118 6.27 -7.35 -0.62
CA ASP A 118 7.15 -8.48 -0.93
C ASP A 118 8.51 -8.34 -0.26
N TRP A 119 8.82 -9.30 0.60
CA TRP A 119 10.17 -9.49 1.16
C TRP A 119 11.06 -10.15 0.11
N HIS A 120 11.70 -9.32 -0.71
CA HIS A 120 12.34 -9.75 -1.95
C HIS A 120 13.77 -10.24 -1.71
N ALA A 121 13.90 -11.47 -1.19
CA ALA A 121 15.18 -12.07 -0.83
C ALA A 121 15.43 -13.41 -1.53
N PHE A 122 16.69 -13.68 -1.85
CA PHE A 122 17.14 -15.01 -2.29
C PHE A 122 17.15 -16.04 -1.15
N SER A 123 17.37 -15.58 0.10
CA SER A 123 17.23 -16.39 1.31
C SER A 123 16.32 -15.67 2.30
N ALA A 124 15.52 -16.43 3.06
CA ALA A 124 14.42 -15.84 3.84
C ALA A 124 14.86 -14.81 4.89
N GLN A 125 16.08 -14.91 5.44
CA GLN A 125 16.57 -14.05 6.54
C GLN A 125 15.51 -13.92 7.65
N LEU A 126 15.12 -15.07 8.20
CA LEU A 126 13.87 -15.27 8.94
C LEU A 126 13.58 -14.24 10.03
N ASP A 127 14.57 -13.90 10.87
CA ASP A 127 14.36 -12.98 11.99
C ASP A 127 14.12 -11.54 11.52
N LEU A 128 14.81 -11.12 10.45
CA LEU A 128 14.59 -9.81 9.85
C LEU A 128 13.22 -9.74 9.17
N ALA A 129 12.81 -10.82 8.48
CA ALA A 129 11.50 -10.91 7.86
C ALA A 129 10.37 -10.85 8.90
N LYS A 130 10.49 -11.58 10.02
CA LYS A 130 9.52 -11.54 11.13
C LYS A 130 9.37 -10.13 11.68
N GLY A 131 10.49 -9.45 11.96
CA GLY A 131 10.47 -8.08 12.47
C GLY A 131 9.82 -7.11 11.48
N PHE A 132 10.15 -7.24 10.19
CA PHE A 132 9.55 -6.44 9.12
C PHE A 132 8.03 -6.65 9.04
N PHE A 133 7.57 -7.89 8.89
CA PHE A 133 6.14 -8.18 8.73
C PHE A 133 5.34 -7.87 10.00
N ALA A 134 5.90 -8.03 11.20
CA ALA A 134 5.24 -7.61 12.43
C ALA A 134 4.97 -6.09 12.46
N ASN A 135 5.91 -5.28 11.94
CA ASN A 135 5.73 -3.84 11.87
C ASN A 135 4.70 -3.44 10.79
N ILE A 136 4.76 -4.08 9.61
CA ILE A 136 3.81 -3.85 8.53
C ILE A 136 2.40 -4.24 8.95
N SER A 137 2.20 -5.43 9.52
CA SER A 137 0.87 -5.90 9.95
C SER A 137 0.28 -5.07 11.07
N LYS A 138 1.11 -4.60 12.02
CA LYS A 138 0.66 -3.66 13.07
C LYS A 138 0.18 -2.34 12.49
N THR A 139 0.78 -1.87 11.39
CA THR A 139 0.48 -0.57 10.80
C THR A 139 -0.68 -0.62 9.79
N TYR A 140 -0.76 -1.69 9.00
CA TYR A 140 -1.63 -1.78 7.82
C TYR A 140 -2.53 -3.03 7.80
N GLY A 141 -2.57 -3.81 8.88
CA GLY A 141 -3.30 -5.08 8.92
C GLY A 141 -4.81 -4.96 9.13
N SER A 142 -5.35 -3.75 9.25
CA SER A 142 -6.77 -3.45 9.48
C SER A 142 -7.40 -2.72 8.32
#